data_AF-A0A662S5X2-F1
#
_entry.id   AF-A0A662S5X2-F1
#
_cell.length_a   1.000
_cell.length_b   1.000
_cell.length_c   1.000
_cell.angle_alpha   90.00
_cell.angle_beta   90.00
_cell.angle_gamma   90.00
#
_symmetry.space_group_name_H-M   'P 1'
#
loop_
_entity.id
_entity.type
_entity.pdbx_description
1 polymer ?
#
loop_
_entity_poly.entity_id
_entity_poly.type
_entity_poly.pdbx_seq_one_letter_code
_entity_poly.pdbx_strand_id
1 'polypeptide(L)'
;EDVIVVGSGAGGATIARELAMNGKSVTVLESGMYHKLGTERRALGFYPGFFRNFVPGEMSREGTEILRTIMVGGSTMVTLGNGVRSLQEELRVLGVNLEEEFLEAGSELSVKPLQLI
;
A
#
# COMPACT_ATOMS: atom_id res chain seq x y z
N GLU A 1 5.63 -7.72 24.59
CA GLU A 1 4.65 -8.43 23.76
C GLU A 1 5.15 -8.40 22.34
N ASP A 2 5.10 -9.55 21.66
CA ASP A 2 5.50 -9.68 20.27
C ASP A 2 4.28 -9.42 19.39
N VAL A 3 4.45 -8.66 18.31
CA VAL A 3 3.36 -8.29 17.39
C VAL A 3 3.61 -8.91 16.02
N ILE A 4 2.57 -9.50 15.45
CA ILE A 4 2.59 -9.99 14.07
C ILE A 4 1.75 -9.04 13.22
N VAL A 5 2.36 -8.50 12.16
CA VAL A 5 1.68 -7.70 11.13
C VAL A 5 1.56 -8.55 9.87
N VAL A 6 0.32 -8.75 9.41
CA VAL A 6 0.04 -9.54 8.19
C VAL A 6 -0.17 -8.59 7.01
N GLY A 7 0.70 -8.69 6.02
CA GLY A 7 0.78 -7.83 4.85
C GLY A 7 1.82 -6.73 5.02
N SER A 8 2.63 -6.53 3.98
CA SER A 8 3.71 -5.53 3.94
C SER A 8 3.41 -4.33 3.04
N GLY A 9 2.13 -4.14 2.68
CA GLY A 9 1.64 -2.96 1.97
C GLY A 9 1.68 -1.69 2.82
N ALA A 10 1.22 -0.55 2.29
CA ALA A 10 1.30 0.76 2.95
C ALA A 10 0.94 0.73 4.45
N GLY A 11 -0.28 0.30 4.80
CA GLY A 11 -0.72 0.27 6.19
C GLY A 11 0.07 -0.70 7.08
N GLY A 12 0.43 -1.87 6.54
CA GLY A 12 1.22 -2.87 7.28
C GLY A 12 2.65 -2.40 7.55
N ALA A 13 3.29 -1.77 6.57
CA ALA A 13 4.62 -1.19 6.72
C ALA A 13 4.61 -0.04 7.74
N THR A 14 3.62 0.86 7.67
CA THR A 14 3.48 1.98 8.62
C THR A 14 3.31 1.48 10.04
N ILE A 15 2.35 0.58 10.31
CA ILE A 15 2.13 0.11 11.69
C ILE A 15 3.31 -0.70 12.22
N ALA A 16 3.96 -1.50 11.37
CA ALA A 16 5.15 -2.25 11.76
C ALA A 16 6.30 -1.32 12.16
N ARG A 17 6.53 -0.25 11.38
CA ARG A 17 7.53 0.78 11.67
C ARG A 17 7.24 1.47 13.00
N GLU A 18 6.02 1.96 13.18
CA GLU A 18 5.62 2.67 14.41
C GLU A 18 5.75 1.80 15.66
N LEU A 19 5.27 0.56 15.60
CA LEU A 19 5.39 -0.37 16.73
C LEU A 19 6.85 -0.72 17.04
N ALA A 20 7.68 -0.94 16.02
CA ALA A 20 9.10 -1.22 16.20
C ALA A 20 9.85 -0.03 16.80
N MET A 21 9.57 1.20 16.34
CA MET A 21 10.14 2.43 16.91
C MET A 21 9.73 2.65 18.36
N ASN A 22 8.56 2.15 18.77
CA ASN A 22 8.09 2.15 20.15
C ASN A 22 8.56 0.92 20.96
N GLY A 23 9.61 0.22 20.50
CA GLY A 23 10.28 -0.86 21.24
C GLY A 23 9.54 -2.18 21.25
N LYS A 24 8.53 -2.37 20.39
CA LYS A 24 7.88 -3.68 20.23
C LYS A 24 8.72 -4.59 19.33
N SER A 25 8.73 -5.87 19.65
CA SER A 25 9.23 -6.92 18.75
C SER A 25 8.18 -7.18 17.68
N VAL A 26 8.48 -6.85 16.42
CA VAL A 26 7.50 -6.94 15.32
C VAL A 26 7.98 -7.93 14.27
N THR A 27 7.11 -8.87 13.90
CA THR A 27 7.29 -9.75 12.75
C THR A 27 6.29 -9.38 11.66
N VAL A 28 6.78 -9.09 10.45
CA VAL A 28 5.94 -8.82 9.28
C VAL A 28 5.85 -10.08 8.42
N LEU A 29 4.64 -10.52 8.12
CA LEU A 29 4.36 -11.66 7.24
C LEU A 29 3.79 -11.16 5.92
N GLU A 30 4.45 -11.49 4.81
CA GLU A 30 3.99 -11.18 3.45
C GLU A 30 3.76 -12.49 2.69
N SER A 31 2.65 -12.58 1.96
CA SER A 31 2.33 -13.78 1.16
C SER A 31 3.15 -13.85 -0.12
N GLY A 32 3.61 -12.70 -0.61
CA GLY A 32 4.46 -12.60 -1.78
C GLY A 32 5.96 -12.58 -1.46
N MET A 33 6.75 -12.38 -2.51
CA MET A 33 8.20 -12.27 -2.42
C MET A 33 8.71 -10.91 -2.90
N TYR A 34 9.98 -10.62 -2.63
CA TYR A 34 10.67 -9.52 -3.30
C TYR A 34 10.78 -9.81 -4.80
N HIS A 35 10.33 -8.85 -5.61
CA HIS A 35 10.46 -8.94 -7.06
C HIS A 35 11.57 -8.00 -7.56
N LYS A 36 12.28 -8.45 -8.60
CA LYS A 36 13.18 -7.57 -9.34
C LYS A 36 12.35 -6.60 -10.19
N LEU A 37 12.59 -5.30 -10.02
CA LEU A 37 11.87 -4.24 -10.73
C LEU A 37 12.51 -3.90 -12.09
N GLY A 38 11.88 -2.98 -12.84
CA GLY A 38 12.52 -2.24 -13.93
C GLY A 38 12.27 -2.72 -15.36
N THR A 39 11.36 -3.66 -15.60
CA THR A 39 10.96 -4.06 -16.97
C THR A 39 9.49 -4.45 -17.02
N GLU A 40 8.80 -4.14 -18.11
CA GLU A 40 7.39 -4.51 -18.39
C GLU A 40 7.17 -6.02 -18.32
N ARG A 41 8.08 -6.83 -18.86
CA ARG A 41 7.99 -8.30 -18.77
C ARG A 41 7.97 -8.81 -17.33
N ARG A 42 8.72 -8.16 -16.42
CA ARG A 42 8.70 -8.52 -14.98
C ARG A 42 7.42 -8.05 -14.31
N ALA A 43 6.87 -6.90 -14.73
CA ALA A 43 5.64 -6.37 -14.17
C ALA A 43 4.43 -7.29 -14.37
N LEU A 44 4.41 -8.10 -15.44
CA LEU A 44 3.40 -9.15 -15.64
C LEU A 44 3.35 -10.16 -14.48
N GLY A 45 4.47 -10.41 -13.81
CA GLY A 45 4.54 -11.33 -12.68
C GLY A 45 4.09 -10.75 -11.34
N PHE A 46 3.86 -9.43 -11.25
CA PHE A 46 3.49 -8.78 -9.97
C PHE A 46 2.01 -9.01 -9.62
N TYR A 47 1.19 -9.31 -10.62
CA TYR A 47 -0.25 -9.43 -10.48
C TYR A 47 -0.69 -10.89 -10.52
N PRO A 48 -1.49 -11.35 -9.54
CA PRO A 48 -1.93 -12.73 -9.48
C PRO A 48 -2.91 -13.11 -10.60
N GLY A 49 -3.64 -12.13 -11.17
CA GLY A 49 -4.59 -12.34 -12.26
C GLY A 49 -3.96 -12.95 -13.51
N PHE A 50 -2.70 -12.57 -13.81
CA PHE A 50 -2.01 -12.99 -15.02
C PHE A 50 -1.85 -14.52 -15.07
N PHE A 51 -1.50 -15.13 -13.93
CA PHE A 51 -1.32 -16.57 -13.81
C PHE A 51 -2.63 -17.35 -13.81
N ARG A 52 -3.75 -16.70 -13.50
CA ARG A 52 -5.05 -17.36 -13.33
C ARG A 52 -5.88 -17.32 -14.59
N ASN A 53 -5.94 -16.16 -15.24
CA ASN A 53 -6.90 -15.87 -16.31
C ASN A 53 -6.30 -15.10 -17.50
N PHE A 54 -4.97 -14.94 -17.56
CA PHE A 54 -4.28 -14.10 -18.57
C PHE A 54 -4.77 -12.64 -18.63
N VAL A 55 -5.39 -12.15 -17.57
CA VAL A 55 -5.76 -10.74 -17.39
C VAL A 55 -4.96 -10.15 -16.24
N PRO A 56 -4.62 -8.84 -16.24
CA PRO A 56 -3.81 -8.26 -15.16
C PRO A 56 -4.48 -8.37 -13.79
N GLY A 57 -5.80 -8.18 -13.67
CA GLY A 57 -6.50 -8.17 -12.38
C GLY A 57 -7.16 -9.49 -11.96
N GLU A 58 -7.53 -9.56 -10.68
CA GLU A 58 -8.47 -10.56 -10.17
C GLU A 58 -9.90 -10.07 -10.37
N MET A 59 -10.85 -10.95 -10.66
CA MET A 59 -12.26 -10.56 -10.78
C MET A 59 -12.96 -10.74 -9.44
N SER A 60 -13.70 -9.72 -8.99
CA SER A 60 -14.66 -9.86 -7.91
C SER A 60 -15.81 -10.80 -8.32
N ARG A 61 -16.60 -11.25 -7.35
CA ARG A 61 -17.79 -12.07 -7.62
C ARG A 61 -18.81 -11.35 -8.51
N GLU A 62 -18.87 -10.03 -8.39
CA GLU A 62 -19.75 -9.14 -9.13
C GLU A 62 -19.20 -8.75 -10.51
N GLY A 63 -17.98 -9.18 -10.86
CA GLY A 63 -17.37 -8.92 -12.17
C GLY A 63 -16.54 -7.64 -12.27
N THR A 64 -16.15 -7.03 -11.14
CA THR A 64 -15.22 -5.89 -11.12
C THR A 64 -13.79 -6.39 -11.13
N GLU A 65 -12.96 -5.85 -12.03
CA GLU A 65 -11.52 -6.14 -12.04
C GLU A 65 -10.82 -5.40 -10.88
N ILE A 66 -10.03 -6.14 -10.09
CA ILE A 66 -9.26 -5.64 -8.97
C ILE A 66 -7.78 -5.84 -9.29
N LEU A 67 -7.08 -4.72 -9.46
CA LEU A 67 -5.62 -4.70 -9.62
C LEU A 67 -4.96 -4.59 -8.25
N ARG A 68 -4.31 -5.67 -7.82
CA ARG A 68 -3.45 -5.70 -6.64
C ARG A 68 -2.22 -6.56 -6.91
N THR A 69 -1.15 -6.32 -6.17
CA THR A 69 0.04 -7.17 -6.20
C THR A 69 0.13 -8.03 -4.94
N ILE A 70 0.82 -9.15 -5.05
CA ILE A 70 1.17 -10.03 -3.91
C ILE A 70 2.69 -10.09 -3.85
N MET A 71 3.29 -9.12 -3.15
CA MET A 71 4.75 -8.94 -3.06
C MET A 71 5.11 -8.05 -1.88
N VAL A 72 6.39 -8.02 -1.50
CA VAL A 72 6.85 -7.08 -0.47
C VAL A 72 6.64 -5.64 -0.94
N GLY A 73 6.00 -4.82 -0.08
CA GLY A 73 5.52 -3.47 -0.40
C GLY A 73 4.08 -3.43 -0.92
N GLY A 74 3.51 -4.57 -1.33
CA GLY A 74 2.15 -4.65 -1.86
C GLY A 74 1.94 -3.74 -3.07
N SER A 75 0.71 -3.22 -3.21
CA SER A 75 0.32 -2.43 -4.39
C SER A 75 1.07 -1.09 -4.51
N THR A 76 1.74 -0.61 -3.45
CA THR A 76 2.53 0.64 -3.52
C THR A 76 3.66 0.53 -4.55
N MET A 77 4.09 -0.69 -4.87
CA MET A 77 5.13 -0.97 -5.87
C MET A 77 4.70 -0.70 -7.31
N VAL A 78 3.39 -0.54 -7.55
CA VAL A 78 2.82 -0.38 -8.90
C VAL A 78 1.84 0.79 -9.03
N THR A 79 1.46 1.43 -7.92
CA THR A 79 0.64 2.63 -7.96
C THR A 79 1.46 3.86 -8.33
N LEU A 80 0.79 4.91 -8.84
CA LEU A 80 1.44 6.09 -9.41
C LEU A 80 1.98 7.09 -8.36
N GLY A 81 2.04 6.72 -7.08
CA GLY A 81 2.59 7.58 -6.03
C GLY A 81 1.80 8.86 -5.72
N ASN A 82 0.52 8.94 -6.11
CA ASN A 82 -0.32 10.10 -5.81
C ASN A 82 -0.64 10.17 -4.30
N GLY A 83 -0.14 11.19 -3.60
CA GLY A 83 -0.42 11.45 -2.19
C GLY A 83 -1.54 12.48 -2.01
N VAL A 84 -2.80 12.06 -2.18
CA VAL A 84 -3.98 12.95 -2.05
C VAL A 84 -4.60 12.75 -0.66
N ARG A 85 -4.95 13.85 0.01
CA ARG A 85 -5.77 13.79 1.23
C ARG A 85 -7.20 13.43 0.85
N SER A 86 -7.59 12.18 1.08
CA SER A 86 -8.93 11.66 0.72
C SER A 86 -9.88 11.66 1.91
N LEU A 87 -11.13 12.07 1.67
CA LEU A 87 -12.24 11.99 2.63
C LEU A 87 -12.01 12.71 3.96
N GLN A 88 -11.08 13.66 4.03
CA GLN A 88 -10.69 14.29 5.28
C GLN A 88 -11.86 15.05 5.94
N GLU A 89 -12.62 15.80 5.16
CA GLU A 89 -13.77 16.57 5.67
C GLU A 89 -14.89 15.63 6.10
N GLU A 90 -15.20 14.65 5.26
CA GLU A 90 -16.25 13.68 5.45
C GLU A 90 -16.02 12.85 6.71
N LEU A 91 -14.78 12.40 6.95
CA LEU A 91 -14.40 11.69 8.16
C LEU A 91 -14.45 12.60 9.39
N ARG A 92 -14.06 13.88 9.26
CA ARG A 92 -14.16 14.84 10.36
C ARG A 92 -15.59 15.09 10.79
N VAL A 93 -16.53 15.19 9.84
CA VAL A 93 -17.98 15.30 10.12
C VAL A 93 -18.49 14.08 10.88
N LEU A 94 -17.89 12.90 10.68
CA LEU A 94 -18.19 11.67 11.43
C LEU A 94 -17.45 11.58 12.77
N GLY A 95 -16.74 12.62 13.19
CA GLY A 95 -15.99 12.65 14.46
C GLY A 95 -14.59 12.04 14.40
N VAL A 96 -14.07 11.73 13.21
CA VAL A 96 -12.73 11.18 13.00
C VAL A 96 -11.84 12.28 12.40
N ASN A 97 -11.07 12.96 13.23
CA ASN A 97 -10.13 13.97 12.78
C ASN A 97 -8.77 13.33 12.43
N LEU A 98 -8.33 13.44 11.18
CA LEU A 98 -7.10 12.84 10.66
C LEU A 98 -6.00 13.87 10.30
N GLU A 99 -6.10 15.13 10.76
CA GLU A 99 -5.14 16.17 10.34
C GLU A 99 -3.70 15.82 10.69
N GLU A 100 -3.46 15.27 11.88
CA GLU A 100 -2.11 14.92 12.34
C GLU A 100 -1.54 13.76 11.50
N GLU A 101 -2.35 12.74 11.23
CA GLU A 101 -1.98 11.58 10.41
C GLU A 101 -1.68 11.99 8.96
N PHE A 102 -2.45 12.92 8.39
CA PHE A 102 -2.18 13.44 7.04
C PHE A 102 -0.88 14.25 6.99
N LEU A 103 -0.57 15.01 8.04
CA LEU A 103 0.69 15.77 8.13
C LEU A 103 1.89 14.84 8.29
N GLU A 104 1.78 13.85 9.18
CA GLU A 104 2.81 12.84 9.40
C GLU A 104 3.10 12.04 8.14
N ALA A 105 2.08 11.43 7.53
CA ALA A 105 2.24 10.64 6.32
C ALA A 105 2.75 11.48 5.14
N GLY A 106 2.29 12.74 5.02
CA GLY A 106 2.76 13.66 3.99
C GLY A 106 4.25 13.98 4.13
N SER A 107 4.72 14.17 5.37
CA SER A 107 6.13 14.40 5.69
C SER A 107 6.97 13.15 5.43
N GLU A 108 6.55 11.99 5.95
CA GLU A 108 7.25 10.71 5.79
C GLU A 108 7.43 10.36 4.30
N LEU A 109 6.35 10.45 3.52
CA LEU A 109 6.36 10.11 2.09
C LEU A 109 6.90 11.23 1.21
N SER A 110 7.28 12.38 1.79
CA SER A 110 7.77 13.56 1.07
C SER A 110 6.82 14.00 -0.06
N VAL A 111 5.51 14.03 0.23
CA VAL A 111 4.49 14.43 -0.74
C VAL A 111 4.71 15.89 -1.13
N LYS A 112 4.77 16.16 -2.44
CA LYS A 112 4.95 17.52 -2.99
C LYS A 112 3.85 17.84 -3.98
N PRO A 113 3.45 19.12 -4.10
CA PRO A 113 2.61 19.56 -5.20
C PRO A 113 3.23 19.20 -6.55
N LEU A 114 2.38 18.89 -7.52
CA LEU A 114 2.82 18.72 -8.91
C LEU A 114 3.43 20.04 -9.39
N GLN A 115 4.72 20.01 -9.76
CA GLN A 115 5.34 21.13 -10.46
C GLN A 115 4.96 21.03 -11.94
N LEU A 116 4.15 21.97 -12.40
CA LEU A 116 3.93 22.16 -13.83
C LEU A 116 5.18 22.82 -14.42
N ILE A 117 5.71 22.21 -15.48
CA ILE A 117 6.86 22.68 -16.25
C ILE A 117 6.48 23.93 -17.04
#